data_AF-A0A672NEV5-F1
#
_entry.id   AF-A0A672NEV5-F1
#
_cell.length_a   1.000
_cell.length_b   1.000
_cell.length_c   1.000
_cell.angle_alpha   90.00
_cell.angle_beta   90.00
_cell.angle_gamma   90.00
#
_symmetry.space_group_name_H-M   'P 1'
#
loop_
_entity.id
_entity.type
_entity.pdbx_description
1 polymer ?
#
loop_
_entity_poly.entity_id
_entity_poly.type
_entity_poly.pdbx_seq_one_letter_code
_entity_poly.pdbx_strand_id
1 'polypeptide(L)'
;MASTEQERTPLQQKLDEFGQQLSKVISLICIAVWIINIGHFNDPIAVALAVAAIPEGLPAVITTCLALGTRRMAKKNAIVRSLPSVETLGCTSVICSDKTGTLTTNQMSVCRVRMLGMLHPIEVSSFRAHQRGNNNLQAITNSTDMTFVGCVGMLDPPRAEVAASIKLCRQAGIRVIMITGDNKGTAVAICRRVGIFGEDDDVSRMAYTGREFDDLSAATQREAVLTARCFARVKYHPSSFS
;
A
#
# COMPACT_ATOMS: atom_id res chain seq x y z
N MET A 1 -18.62 8.13 9.50
CA MET A 1 -17.17 7.89 9.62
C MET A 1 -17.03 6.56 10.33
N ALA A 2 -16.80 5.47 9.58
CA ALA A 2 -16.58 4.17 10.20
C ALA A 2 -15.32 4.28 11.06
N SER A 3 -15.46 3.99 12.35
CA SER A 3 -14.33 3.83 13.26
C SER A 3 -13.58 2.57 12.86
N THR A 4 -12.65 2.70 11.91
CA THR A 4 -11.56 1.73 11.75
C THR A 4 -10.93 1.61 13.13
N GLU A 5 -11.13 0.47 13.82
CA GLU A 5 -10.40 0.19 15.06
C GLU A 5 -8.92 0.32 14.74
N GLN A 6 -8.31 1.33 15.34
CA GLN A 6 -6.91 1.66 15.07
C GLN A 6 -6.08 0.59 15.77
N GLU A 7 -5.75 -0.49 15.04
CA GLU A 7 -4.89 -1.55 15.53
C GLU A 7 -3.58 -0.94 16.05
N ARG A 8 -3.22 -1.31 17.29
CA ARG A 8 -2.00 -0.81 17.94
C ARG A 8 -0.77 -1.23 17.15
N THR A 9 0.21 -0.35 17.05
CA THR A 9 1.46 -0.68 16.34
C THR A 9 2.26 -1.76 17.09
N PRO A 10 3.14 -2.51 16.41
CA PRO A 10 3.95 -3.55 17.05
C PRO A 10 4.75 -3.05 18.27
N LEU A 11 5.36 -1.86 18.19
CA LEU A 11 6.07 -1.23 19.30
C LEU A 11 5.10 -0.83 20.41
N GLN A 12 3.93 -0.26 20.09
CA GLN A 12 2.93 0.06 21.11
C GLN A 12 2.51 -1.20 21.89
N GLN A 13 2.25 -2.31 21.20
CA GLN A 13 1.95 -3.58 21.85
C GLN A 13 3.10 -4.06 22.74
N LYS A 14 4.35 -3.94 22.27
CA LYS A 14 5.54 -4.32 23.04
C LYS A 14 5.80 -3.40 24.23
N LEU A 15 5.52 -2.12 24.12
CA LEU A 15 5.61 -1.15 25.22
C LEU A 15 4.53 -1.40 26.27
N ASP A 16 3.32 -1.76 25.85
CA ASP A 16 2.23 -2.14 26.75
C ASP A 16 2.59 -3.43 27.51
N GLU A 17 3.13 -4.43 26.80
CA GLU A 17 3.63 -5.67 27.40
C GLU A 17 4.76 -5.40 28.40
N PHE A 18 5.73 -4.57 28.01
CA PHE A 18 6.83 -4.14 28.88
C PHE A 18 6.30 -3.37 30.10
N GLY A 19 5.36 -2.45 29.92
CA GLY A 19 4.73 -1.70 31.00
C GLY A 19 3.98 -2.60 31.98
N GLN A 20 3.29 -3.62 31.49
CA GLN A 20 2.63 -4.62 32.35
C GLN A 20 3.64 -5.49 33.11
N GLN A 21 4.70 -5.96 32.45
CA GLN A 21 5.76 -6.72 33.12
C GLN A 21 6.44 -5.88 34.19
N LEU A 22 6.77 -4.64 33.89
CA LEU A 22 7.40 -3.72 34.82
C LEU A 22 6.48 -3.40 36.01
N SER A 23 5.19 -3.16 35.76
CA SER A 23 4.20 -2.94 36.82
C SER A 23 4.09 -4.13 37.78
N LYS A 24 4.14 -5.36 37.27
CA LYS A 24 4.18 -6.59 38.09
C LYS A 24 5.46 -6.64 38.94
N VAL A 25 6.61 -6.33 38.36
CA VAL A 25 7.90 -6.32 39.06
C VAL A 25 7.93 -5.24 40.15
N ILE A 26 7.50 -4.01 39.84
CA ILE A 26 7.41 -2.90 40.80
C ILE A 26 6.48 -3.28 41.95
N SER A 27 5.31 -3.85 41.66
CA SER A 27 4.35 -4.28 42.68
C SER A 27 4.94 -5.36 43.59
N LEU A 28 5.70 -6.32 43.03
CA LEU A 28 6.40 -7.35 43.81
C LEU A 28 7.49 -6.74 44.70
N ILE A 29 8.28 -5.81 44.18
CA ILE A 29 9.31 -5.09 44.95
C ILE A 29 8.67 -4.27 46.08
N CYS A 30 7.59 -3.54 45.81
CA CYS A 30 6.85 -2.76 46.81
C CYS A 30 6.36 -3.65 47.96
N ILE A 31 5.78 -4.82 47.66
CA ILE A 31 5.33 -5.78 48.66
C ILE A 31 6.53 -6.34 49.45
N ALA A 32 7.62 -6.69 48.78
CA ALA A 32 8.83 -7.21 49.44
C ALA A 32 9.45 -6.18 50.40
N VAL A 33 9.56 -4.91 49.95
CA VAL A 33 10.06 -3.80 50.79
C VAL A 33 9.13 -3.56 51.98
N TRP A 34 7.81 -3.62 51.78
CA TRP A 34 6.83 -3.46 52.86
C TRP A 34 6.96 -4.56 53.93
N ILE A 35 7.15 -5.83 53.53
CA ILE A 35 7.36 -6.95 54.45
C ILE A 35 8.65 -6.77 55.27
N ILE A 36 9.75 -6.35 54.63
CA ILE A 36 11.03 -6.11 55.32
C ILE A 36 10.94 -4.92 56.29
N ASN A 37 10.20 -3.87 55.90
CA ASN A 37 10.09 -2.62 56.66
C ASN A 37 9.00 -2.64 57.74
N ILE A 38 8.22 -3.72 57.88
CA ILE A 38 7.14 -3.85 58.89
C ILE A 38 7.61 -3.64 60.36
N GLY A 39 8.93 -3.68 60.61
CA GLY A 39 9.56 -3.36 61.91
C GLY A 39 10.08 -1.92 62.07
N HIS A 40 10.18 -1.12 61.01
CA HIS A 40 10.72 0.26 61.01
C HIS A 40 9.70 1.25 60.39
N PHE A 41 8.51 1.34 61.00
CA PHE A 41 7.30 2.04 60.51
C PHE A 41 7.42 3.54 60.16
N ASN A 42 8.60 4.18 60.21
CA ASN A 42 8.80 5.61 60.00
C ASN A 42 9.78 5.99 58.87
N ASP A 43 10.31 5.04 58.10
CA ASP A 43 11.33 5.36 57.07
C ASP A 43 10.73 5.67 55.69
N PRO A 44 10.91 6.91 55.15
CA PRO A 44 10.39 7.30 53.82
C PRO A 44 11.13 6.64 52.63
N ILE A 45 12.18 5.87 52.90
CA ILE A 45 13.07 5.26 51.90
C ILE A 45 12.31 4.27 50.99
N ALA A 46 11.30 3.58 51.52
CA ALA A 46 10.49 2.62 50.75
C ALA A 46 9.71 3.27 49.60
N VAL A 47 9.16 4.47 49.82
CA VAL A 47 8.38 5.21 48.80
C VAL A 47 9.31 5.74 47.71
N ALA A 48 10.50 6.23 48.09
CA ALA A 48 11.49 6.72 47.15
C ALA A 48 12.00 5.63 46.19
N LEU A 49 12.22 4.40 46.69
CA LEU A 49 12.61 3.25 45.87
C LEU A 49 11.51 2.82 44.89
N ALA A 50 10.25 2.87 45.30
CA ALA A 50 9.11 2.54 44.44
C ALA A 50 8.96 3.53 43.28
N VAL A 51 9.08 4.84 43.54
CA VAL A 51 9.00 5.90 42.52
C VAL A 51 10.20 5.83 41.57
N ALA A 52 11.41 5.54 42.07
CA ALA A 52 12.61 5.41 41.25
C ALA A 52 12.55 4.29 40.20
N ALA A 53 11.65 3.31 40.36
CA ALA A 53 11.49 2.21 39.43
C ALA A 53 10.57 2.53 38.23
N ILE A 54 9.85 3.66 38.24
CA ILE A 54 8.95 4.06 37.15
C ILE A 54 9.76 4.72 36.02
N PRO A 55 9.68 4.22 34.77
CA PRO A 55 10.47 4.73 33.66
C PRO A 55 9.77 5.93 33.01
N GLU A 56 9.65 7.03 33.73
CA GLU A 56 8.94 8.24 33.29
C GLU A 56 9.53 8.87 32.01
N GLY A 57 10.81 8.61 31.72
CA GLY A 57 11.49 9.11 30.52
C GLY A 57 11.20 8.33 29.22
N LEU A 58 10.72 7.09 29.31
CA LEU A 58 10.57 6.22 28.13
C LEU A 58 9.57 6.77 27.09
N PRO A 59 8.37 7.26 27.47
CA PRO A 59 7.44 7.85 26.49
C PRO A 59 7.99 9.10 25.79
N ALA A 60 8.78 9.91 26.51
CA ALA A 60 9.39 11.12 25.96
C ALA A 60 10.47 10.80 24.91
N VAL A 61 11.31 9.79 25.18
CA VAL A 61 12.35 9.34 24.24
C VAL A 61 11.72 8.78 22.97
N ILE A 62 10.68 7.97 23.09
CA ILE A 62 10.00 7.34 21.94
C ILE A 62 9.33 8.40 21.08
N THR A 63 8.58 9.32 21.69
CA THR A 63 7.92 10.43 20.97
C THR A 63 8.94 11.29 20.23
N THR A 64 10.07 11.61 20.87
CA THR A 64 11.15 12.38 20.25
C THR A 64 11.78 11.63 19.08
N CYS A 65 12.03 10.33 19.23
CA CYS A 65 12.58 9.49 18.18
C CYS A 65 11.64 9.43 16.96
N LEU A 66 10.35 9.18 17.18
CA LEU A 66 9.34 9.13 16.12
C LEU A 66 9.20 10.49 15.43
N ALA A 67 9.18 11.60 16.18
CA ALA A 67 9.10 12.95 15.63
C ALA A 67 10.31 13.30 14.74
N LEU A 68 11.52 12.92 15.16
CA LEU A 68 12.72 13.05 14.34
C LEU A 68 12.64 12.19 13.07
N GLY A 69 12.09 10.98 13.18
CA GLY A 69 11.78 10.09 12.05
C GLY A 69 10.81 10.74 11.05
N THR A 70 9.68 11.26 11.54
CA THR A 70 8.70 11.99 10.72
C THR A 70 9.33 13.19 10.01
N ARG A 71 10.17 13.97 10.70
CA ARG A 71 10.87 15.11 10.08
C ARG A 71 11.82 14.67 8.95
N ARG A 72 12.52 13.54 9.13
CA ARG A 72 13.39 12.97 8.08
C ARG A 72 12.60 12.45 6.89
N MET A 73 11.42 11.85 7.12
CA MET A 73 10.52 11.38 6.06
C MET A 73 9.90 12.55 5.28
N ALA A 74 9.51 13.63 5.96
CA ALA A 74 8.97 14.83 5.31
C ALA A 74 9.96 15.47 4.32
N LYS A 75 11.26 15.48 4.66
CA LYS A 75 12.33 15.93 3.74
C LYS A 75 12.44 15.08 2.46
N LYS A 76 11.89 13.86 2.45
CA LYS A 76 11.83 12.96 1.30
C LYS A 76 10.44 12.88 0.66
N ASN A 77 9.63 13.93 0.81
CA ASN A 77 8.26 14.03 0.29
C ASN A 77 7.27 12.98 0.85
N ALA A 78 7.57 12.38 2.01
CA ALA A 78 6.66 11.48 2.71
C ALA A 78 6.04 12.18 3.94
N ILE A 79 4.76 12.55 3.84
CA ILE A 79 4.03 13.23 4.92
C ILE A 79 3.36 12.17 5.80
N VAL A 80 3.84 12.04 7.04
CA VAL A 80 3.26 11.13 8.03
C VAL A 80 2.29 11.89 8.92
N ARG A 81 1.03 11.45 8.98
CA ARG A 81 -0.03 12.11 9.76
C ARG A 81 -0.06 11.70 11.25
N SER A 82 0.53 10.56 11.58
CA SER A 82 0.56 9.98 12.92
C SER A 82 1.93 9.39 13.23
N LEU A 83 2.55 9.81 14.34
CA LEU A 83 3.89 9.37 14.74
C LEU A 83 4.07 7.83 14.77
N PRO A 84 3.11 7.03 15.28
CA PRO A 84 3.25 5.57 15.28
C PRO A 84 3.38 4.96 13.87
N SER A 85 2.86 5.61 12.83
CA SER A 85 2.95 5.10 11.46
C SER A 85 4.37 5.06 10.91
N VAL A 86 5.28 5.88 11.44
CA VAL A 86 6.72 5.84 11.08
C VAL A 86 7.30 4.46 11.38
N GLU A 87 6.88 3.86 12.48
CA GLU A 87 7.33 2.55 12.94
C GLU A 87 6.65 1.43 12.14
N THR A 88 5.33 1.48 11.94
CA THR A 88 4.60 0.50 11.11
C THR A 88 5.16 0.44 9.68
N LEU A 89 5.55 1.58 9.10
CA LEU A 89 6.19 1.62 7.78
C LEU A 89 7.52 0.85 7.74
N GLY A 90 8.26 0.81 8.84
CA GLY A 90 9.49 0.03 8.96
C GLY A 90 9.28 -1.48 8.95
N CYS A 91 8.11 -1.93 9.40
CA CYS A 91 7.73 -3.35 9.48
C CYS A 91 6.84 -3.80 8.31
N THR A 92 6.70 -2.99 7.26
CA THR A 92 5.82 -3.29 6.13
C THR A 92 6.36 -4.45 5.30
N SER A 93 5.59 -5.53 5.19
CA SER A 93 5.94 -6.72 4.38
C SER A 93 5.22 -6.77 3.03
N VAL A 94 4.10 -6.07 2.89
CA VAL A 94 3.29 -6.01 1.67
C VAL A 94 2.86 -4.57 1.39
N ILE A 95 3.05 -4.11 0.15
CA ILE A 95 2.56 -2.83 -0.34
C ILE A 95 1.51 -3.08 -1.41
N CYS A 96 0.27 -2.71 -1.13
CA CYS A 96 -0.79 -2.65 -2.13
C CYS A 96 -0.80 -1.25 -2.76
N SER A 97 -0.52 -1.15 -4.05
CA SER A 97 -0.49 0.12 -4.78
C SER A 97 -1.56 0.14 -5.86
N ASP A 98 -2.28 1.26 -5.97
CA ASP A 98 -3.08 1.53 -7.16
C ASP A 98 -2.15 1.72 -8.38
N LYS A 99 -2.66 1.44 -9.57
CA LYS A 99 -1.95 1.68 -10.83
C LYS A 99 -2.02 3.17 -11.21
N THR A 100 -3.22 3.69 -11.44
CA THR A 100 -3.43 4.99 -12.10
C THR A 100 -3.06 6.14 -11.17
N GLY A 101 -2.15 7.00 -11.60
CA GLY A 101 -1.71 8.16 -10.81
C GLY A 101 -0.71 7.86 -9.68
N THR A 102 -0.55 6.59 -9.32
CA THR A 102 0.46 6.14 -8.34
C THR A 102 1.65 5.49 -9.06
N LEU A 103 1.48 4.33 -9.68
CA LEU A 103 2.53 3.68 -10.47
C LEU A 103 2.72 4.32 -11.84
N THR A 104 1.68 4.97 -12.35
CA THR A 104 1.68 5.67 -13.64
C THR A 104 1.55 7.18 -13.45
N THR A 105 1.83 7.93 -14.52
CA THR A 105 1.75 9.40 -14.51
C THR A 105 0.30 9.92 -14.56
N ASN A 106 -0.68 9.05 -14.85
CA ASN A 106 -2.05 9.43 -15.20
C ASN A 106 -2.10 10.39 -16.40
N GLN A 107 -1.15 10.25 -17.34
CA GLN A 107 -1.07 11.05 -18.56
C GLN A 107 -1.14 10.12 -19.77
N MET A 108 -2.36 9.93 -20.26
CA MET A 108 -2.64 9.08 -21.42
C MET A 108 -1.83 9.54 -22.64
N SER A 109 -0.96 8.66 -23.11
CA SER A 109 -0.02 8.93 -24.20
C SER A 109 -0.25 7.97 -25.35
N VAL A 110 -0.23 8.48 -26.59
CA VAL A 110 -0.27 7.61 -27.78
C VAL A 110 1.07 6.91 -27.91
N CYS A 111 1.08 5.58 -27.87
CA CYS A 111 2.30 4.79 -27.98
C CYS A 111 2.49 4.19 -29.37
N ARG A 112 1.40 3.84 -30.06
CA ARG A 112 1.45 3.24 -31.40
C ARG A 112 0.25 3.66 -32.23
N VAL A 113 0.47 3.86 -33.52
CA VAL A 113 -0.59 4.02 -34.51
C VAL A 113 -0.36 3.04 -35.65
N ARG A 114 -1.42 2.34 -36.06
CA ARG A 114 -1.39 1.41 -37.18
C ARG A 114 -2.55 1.71 -38.13
N MET A 115 -2.22 2.05 -39.37
CA MET A 115 -3.18 2.33 -40.43
C MET A 115 -3.29 1.11 -41.36
N LEU A 116 -4.47 0.87 -41.93
CA LEU A 116 -4.68 -0.20 -42.90
C LEU A 116 -3.87 0.11 -44.18
N GLY A 117 -3.01 -0.82 -44.60
CA GLY A 117 -2.17 -0.66 -45.80
C GLY A 117 -0.76 -0.07 -45.57
N MET A 118 -0.42 0.33 -44.34
CA MET A 118 0.95 0.77 -44.01
C MET A 118 1.71 -0.31 -43.22
N LEU A 119 2.82 -0.81 -43.80
CA LEU A 119 3.67 -1.85 -43.19
C LEU A 119 4.52 -1.34 -42.02
N HIS A 120 4.78 -0.03 -41.93
CA HIS A 120 5.60 0.57 -40.88
C HIS A 120 4.76 1.27 -39.80
N PRO A 121 5.09 1.09 -38.50
CA PRO A 121 4.47 1.84 -37.42
C PRO A 121 4.85 3.32 -37.54
N ILE A 122 3.85 4.20 -37.45
CA ILE A 122 4.06 5.66 -37.51
C ILE A 122 4.40 6.13 -36.08
N GLU A 123 5.56 6.77 -35.89
CA GLU A 123 5.85 7.52 -34.68
C GLU A 123 5.01 8.80 -34.65
N VAL A 124 4.11 8.89 -33.67
CA VAL A 124 3.18 10.02 -33.56
C VAL A 124 3.71 10.99 -32.52
N SER A 125 4.22 12.13 -33.00
CA SER A 125 4.67 13.25 -32.17
C SER A 125 3.50 14.11 -31.64
N SER A 126 2.36 14.13 -32.35
CA SER A 126 1.13 14.77 -31.89
C SER A 126 -0.09 14.24 -32.67
N PHE A 127 -1.22 14.05 -31.98
CA PHE A 127 -2.48 13.64 -32.60
C PHE A 127 -3.53 14.73 -32.35
N ARG A 128 -4.02 15.36 -33.43
CA ARG A 128 -5.25 16.18 -33.37
C ARG A 128 -6.41 15.31 -33.86
N ALA A 129 -7.28 14.89 -32.95
CA ALA A 129 -8.54 14.27 -33.33
C ALA A 129 -9.41 15.31 -34.05
N HIS A 130 -9.50 15.22 -35.37
CA HIS A 130 -10.49 15.97 -36.13
C HIS A 130 -11.74 15.09 -36.24
N GLN A 131 -12.71 15.31 -35.35
CA GLN A 131 -14.06 14.79 -35.61
C GLN A 131 -14.70 15.69 -36.66
N ARG A 132 -14.82 15.18 -37.89
CA ARG A 132 -15.67 15.80 -38.91
C ARG A 132 -17.13 15.43 -38.60
N GLY A 133 -17.68 16.00 -37.55
CA GLY A 133 -19.08 15.86 -37.18
C GLY A 133 -19.91 16.92 -37.89
N ASN A 134 -20.83 16.51 -38.76
CA ASN A 134 -22.00 17.35 -39.06
C ASN A 134 -22.82 17.46 -37.77
N ASN A 135 -23.29 18.66 -37.44
CA ASN A 135 -23.89 19.07 -36.16
C ASN A 135 -25.23 18.40 -35.76
N ASN A 136 -25.48 17.13 -36.10
CA ASN A 136 -26.71 16.43 -35.72
C ASN A 136 -26.37 15.26 -34.80
N LEU A 137 -26.62 15.46 -33.50
CA LEU A 137 -26.43 14.53 -32.37
C LEU A 137 -27.34 13.27 -32.39
N GLN A 138 -27.75 12.79 -33.56
CA GLN A 138 -28.56 11.57 -33.72
C GLN A 138 -27.98 10.68 -34.82
N ALA A 139 -26.96 9.88 -34.49
CA ALA A 139 -26.57 8.69 -35.27
C ALA A 139 -25.53 7.84 -34.51
N ILE A 140 -25.95 7.05 -33.52
CA ILE A 140 -25.19 5.86 -33.08
C ILE A 140 -26.12 4.63 -33.08
N THR A 141 -26.98 4.52 -34.10
CA THR A 141 -27.90 3.38 -34.26
C THR A 141 -27.87 2.73 -35.64
N ASN A 142 -27.20 3.33 -36.65
CA ASN A 142 -26.96 2.72 -37.96
C ASN A 142 -25.45 2.55 -38.20
N SER A 143 -24.81 1.63 -37.46
CA SER A 143 -23.38 1.31 -37.58
C SER A 143 -23.10 0.10 -38.47
N THR A 144 -23.82 -0.03 -39.58
CA THR A 144 -23.50 -0.99 -40.66
C THR A 144 -22.97 -0.20 -41.84
N ASP A 145 -21.89 -0.68 -42.48
CA ASP A 145 -21.13 -0.03 -43.56
C ASP A 145 -20.04 0.99 -43.13
N MET A 146 -19.18 0.60 -42.18
CA MET A 146 -17.98 1.35 -41.80
C MET A 146 -16.72 0.79 -42.46
N THR A 147 -15.86 1.65 -43.03
CA THR A 147 -14.53 1.26 -43.52
C THR A 147 -13.49 1.43 -42.41
N PHE A 148 -12.83 0.35 -42.02
CA PHE A 148 -11.76 0.41 -41.03
C PHE A 148 -10.53 1.12 -41.59
N VAL A 149 -10.12 2.23 -40.95
CA VAL A 149 -8.96 3.04 -41.36
C VAL A 149 -7.68 2.64 -40.61
N GLY A 150 -7.79 2.35 -39.31
CA GLY A 150 -6.64 2.05 -38.46
C GLY A 150 -6.98 2.03 -36.97
N CYS A 151 -5.98 1.78 -36.12
CA CYS A 151 -6.10 1.81 -34.68
C CYS A 151 -4.97 2.62 -34.02
N VAL A 152 -5.30 3.22 -32.87
CA VAL A 152 -4.36 3.97 -32.03
C VAL A 152 -4.28 3.25 -30.68
N GLY A 153 -3.06 2.88 -30.28
CA GLY A 153 -2.75 2.34 -28.97
C GLY A 153 -2.34 3.46 -28.04
N MET A 154 -3.16 3.72 -27.02
CA MET A 154 -2.85 4.65 -25.95
C MET A 154 -2.49 3.89 -24.67
N LEU A 155 -1.55 4.43 -23.90
CA LEU A 155 -1.14 3.89 -22.62
C LEU A 155 -0.90 5.03 -21.64
N ASP A 156 -1.21 4.79 -20.37
CA ASP A 156 -0.73 5.60 -19.27
C ASP A 156 0.66 5.09 -18.84
N PRO A 157 1.76 5.81 -19.13
CA PRO A 157 3.11 5.30 -18.92
C PRO A 157 3.45 5.22 -17.42
N PRO A 158 4.20 4.18 -16.99
CA PRO A 158 4.75 4.13 -15.65
C PRO A 158 5.68 5.30 -15.34
N ARG A 159 5.72 5.74 -14.08
CA ARG A 159 6.72 6.73 -13.64
C ARG A 159 8.12 6.14 -13.71
N ALA A 160 9.13 6.97 -13.98
CA ALA A 160 10.50 6.51 -14.21
C ALA A 160 11.11 5.80 -12.99
N GLU A 161 10.77 6.28 -11.79
CA GLU A 161 11.26 5.79 -10.50
C GLU A 161 10.61 4.49 -10.03
N VAL A 162 9.49 4.08 -10.63
CA VAL A 162 8.67 2.97 -10.13
C VAL A 162 9.38 1.64 -10.27
N ALA A 163 10.03 1.38 -11.40
CA ALA A 163 10.75 0.13 -11.61
C ALA A 163 11.92 -0.04 -10.63
N ALA A 164 12.67 1.04 -10.37
CA ALA A 164 13.74 1.04 -9.37
C ALA A 164 13.19 0.82 -7.95
N SER A 165 12.07 1.45 -7.62
CA SER A 165 11.42 1.31 -6.32
C SER A 165 10.90 -0.10 -6.07
N ILE A 166 10.30 -0.75 -7.07
CA ILE A 166 9.84 -2.14 -6.99
C ILE A 166 11.03 -3.09 -6.78
N LYS A 167 12.15 -2.85 -7.46
CA LYS A 167 13.39 -3.60 -7.25
C LYS A 167 13.90 -3.49 -5.80
N LEU A 168 13.92 -2.27 -5.25
CA LEU A 168 14.30 -2.03 -3.85
C LEU A 168 13.35 -2.74 -2.88
N CYS A 169 12.04 -2.67 -3.12
CA CYS A 169 11.04 -3.39 -2.32
C CYS A 169 11.33 -4.89 -2.29
N ARG A 170 11.56 -5.49 -3.47
CA ARG A 170 11.87 -6.92 -3.59
C ARG A 170 13.16 -7.31 -2.85
N GLN A 171 14.20 -6.48 -2.92
CA GLN A 171 15.46 -6.70 -2.20
C GLN A 171 15.29 -6.60 -0.69
N ALA A 172 14.38 -5.75 -0.22
CA ALA A 172 14.01 -5.63 1.19
C ALA A 172 13.01 -6.70 1.67
N GLY A 173 12.61 -7.66 0.81
CA GLY A 173 11.62 -8.68 1.14
C GLY A 173 10.18 -8.18 1.17
N ILE A 174 9.91 -6.99 0.63
CA ILE A 174 8.58 -6.38 0.57
C ILE A 174 7.90 -6.77 -0.73
N ARG A 175 6.73 -7.42 -0.63
CA ARG A 175 5.92 -7.81 -1.78
C ARG A 175 5.06 -6.63 -2.24
N VAL A 176 5.10 -6.33 -3.54
CA VAL A 176 4.25 -5.29 -4.14
C VAL A 176 3.07 -5.96 -4.85
N ILE A 177 1.86 -5.50 -4.55
CA ILE A 177 0.61 -5.93 -5.18
C ILE A 177 0.00 -4.73 -5.91
N MET A 178 -0.21 -4.85 -7.21
CA MET A 178 -0.95 -3.86 -8.00
C MET A 178 -2.45 -4.11 -7.88
N ILE A 179 -3.21 -3.06 -7.63
CA ILE A 179 -4.67 -3.05 -7.71
C ILE A 179 -5.07 -2.07 -8.81
N THR A 180 -5.97 -2.47 -9.71
CA THR A 180 -6.38 -1.60 -10.82
C THR A 180 -7.79 -1.89 -11.34
N GLY A 181 -8.41 -0.86 -11.92
CA GLY A 181 -9.66 -0.99 -12.68
C GLY A 181 -9.46 -1.48 -14.12
N ASP A 182 -8.22 -1.53 -14.62
CA ASP A 182 -7.92 -2.01 -15.97
C ASP A 182 -8.30 -3.48 -16.17
N ASN A 183 -8.37 -3.91 -17.42
CA ASN A 183 -8.50 -5.33 -17.73
C ASN A 183 -7.25 -6.12 -17.27
N LYS A 184 -7.41 -7.42 -17.05
CA LYS A 184 -6.34 -8.30 -16.55
C LYS A 184 -5.10 -8.30 -17.46
N GLY A 185 -5.29 -8.37 -18.78
CA GLY A 185 -4.18 -8.40 -19.74
C GLY A 185 -3.30 -7.16 -19.69
N THR A 186 -3.89 -5.96 -19.67
CA THR A 186 -3.18 -4.69 -19.55
C THR A 186 -2.50 -4.58 -18.19
N ALA A 187 -3.17 -4.96 -17.09
CA ALA A 187 -2.61 -4.93 -15.75
C ALA A 187 -1.34 -5.81 -15.63
N VAL A 188 -1.39 -7.03 -16.17
CA VAL A 188 -0.25 -7.95 -16.23
C VAL A 188 0.88 -7.38 -17.07
N ALA A 189 0.58 -6.80 -18.23
CA ALA A 189 1.59 -6.18 -19.09
C ALA A 189 2.30 -5.02 -18.39
N ILE A 190 1.56 -4.18 -17.65
CA ILE A 190 2.16 -3.12 -16.82
C ILE A 190 2.99 -3.74 -15.69
N CYS A 191 2.48 -4.74 -14.97
CA CYS A 191 3.21 -5.42 -13.89
C CYS A 191 4.55 -5.99 -14.36
N ARG A 192 4.61 -6.58 -15.56
CA ARG A 192 5.88 -7.03 -16.17
C ARG A 192 6.79 -5.84 -16.49
N ARG A 193 6.25 -4.79 -17.10
CA ARG A 193 7.01 -3.58 -17.47
C ARG A 193 7.62 -2.86 -16.27
N VAL A 194 6.95 -2.87 -15.12
CA VAL A 194 7.45 -2.24 -13.88
C VAL A 194 8.25 -3.18 -12.98
N GLY A 195 8.29 -4.49 -13.29
CA GLY A 195 9.06 -5.48 -12.53
C GLY A 195 8.33 -6.11 -11.33
N ILE A 196 7.01 -5.98 -11.22
CA ILE A 196 6.18 -6.72 -10.24
C ILE A 196 6.14 -8.22 -10.60
N PHE A 197 6.04 -8.50 -11.91
CA PHE A 197 6.20 -9.84 -12.47
C PHE A 197 7.53 -9.95 -13.20
N GLY A 198 8.20 -11.08 -13.04
CA GLY A 198 9.26 -11.54 -13.94
C GLY A 198 8.67 -12.06 -15.25
N GLU A 199 9.54 -12.33 -16.22
CA GLU A 199 9.13 -12.91 -17.51
C GLU A 199 8.58 -14.34 -17.35
N ASP A 200 9.17 -15.11 -16.44
CA ASP A 200 8.86 -16.52 -16.17
C ASP A 200 7.82 -16.73 -15.06
N ASP A 201 7.30 -15.64 -14.45
CA ASP A 201 6.31 -15.77 -13.38
C ASP A 201 4.99 -16.35 -13.95
N ASP A 202 4.43 -17.37 -13.28
CA ASP A 202 3.13 -17.94 -13.60
C ASP A 202 2.00 -16.99 -13.17
N VAL A 203 1.65 -16.08 -14.08
CA VAL A 203 0.63 -15.07 -13.88
C VAL A 203 -0.76 -15.68 -13.65
N SER A 204 -1.02 -16.90 -14.12
CA SER A 204 -2.35 -17.53 -13.99
C SER A 204 -2.76 -17.74 -12.52
N ARG A 205 -1.77 -17.92 -11.64
CA ARG A 205 -1.94 -18.11 -10.19
C ARG A 205 -1.61 -16.86 -9.36
N MET A 206 -1.16 -15.78 -10.00
CA MET A 206 -0.71 -14.57 -9.31
C MET A 206 -1.50 -13.32 -9.69
N ALA A 207 -2.31 -13.38 -10.74
CA ALA A 207 -3.17 -12.29 -11.17
C ALA A 207 -4.62 -12.72 -11.23
N TYR A 208 -5.50 -11.94 -10.61
CA TYR A 208 -6.93 -12.20 -10.55
C TYR A 208 -7.71 -10.97 -11.00
N THR A 209 -8.84 -11.17 -11.67
CA THR A 209 -9.87 -10.12 -11.73
C THR A 209 -10.69 -10.11 -10.45
N GLY A 210 -11.38 -9.00 -10.15
CA GLY A 210 -12.33 -8.94 -9.03
C GLY A 210 -13.35 -10.08 -9.07
N ARG A 211 -13.94 -10.36 -10.25
CA ARG A 211 -14.90 -11.48 -10.42
C ARG A 211 -14.25 -12.84 -10.16
N GLU A 212 -13.11 -13.11 -10.79
CA GLU A 212 -12.37 -14.37 -10.60
C GLU A 212 -12.03 -14.60 -9.13
N PHE A 213 -11.74 -13.54 -8.37
CA PHE A 213 -11.44 -13.64 -6.94
C PHE A 213 -12.70 -13.83 -6.09
N ASP A 214 -13.77 -13.10 -6.39
CA ASP A 214 -15.07 -13.20 -5.69
C ASP A 214 -15.71 -14.59 -5.87
N ASP A 215 -15.51 -15.23 -7.02
CA ASP A 215 -16.03 -16.58 -7.32
C ASP A 215 -15.27 -17.70 -6.59
N LEU A 216 -14.13 -17.41 -5.95
CA LEU A 216 -13.37 -18.39 -5.16
C LEU A 216 -14.00 -18.63 -3.79
N SER A 217 -13.77 -19.84 -3.24
CA SER A 217 -14.11 -20.12 -1.84
C SER A 217 -13.27 -19.25 -0.89
N ALA A 218 -13.78 -18.95 0.31
CA ALA A 218 -13.07 -18.15 1.30
C ALA A 218 -11.69 -18.72 1.69
N ALA A 219 -11.53 -20.05 1.69
CA ALA A 219 -10.24 -20.70 1.94
C ALA A 219 -9.25 -20.42 0.78
N THR A 220 -9.71 -20.59 -0.46
CA THR A 220 -8.91 -20.34 -1.67
C THR A 220 -8.57 -18.85 -1.84
N GLN A 221 -9.46 -17.95 -1.45
CA GLN A 221 -9.20 -16.51 -1.43
C GLN A 221 -8.01 -16.18 -0.51
N ARG A 222 -7.94 -16.79 0.69
CA ARG A 222 -6.81 -16.60 1.61
C ARG A 222 -5.50 -17.06 0.99
N GLU A 223 -5.47 -18.24 0.37
CA GLU A 223 -4.29 -18.74 -0.33
C GLU A 223 -3.88 -17.86 -1.52
N ALA A 224 -4.86 -17.39 -2.30
CA ALA A 224 -4.62 -16.50 -3.42
C ALA A 224 -3.98 -15.18 -2.96
N VAL A 225 -4.42 -14.57 -1.87
CA VAL A 225 -3.85 -13.31 -1.35
C VAL A 225 -2.38 -13.46 -0.91
N LEU A 226 -1.95 -14.66 -0.50
CA LEU A 226 -0.55 -14.92 -0.12
C LEU A 226 0.40 -14.85 -1.32
N THR A 227 -0.07 -15.20 -2.51
CA THR A 227 0.77 -15.32 -3.71
C THR A 227 0.49 -14.25 -4.77
N ALA A 228 -0.73 -13.71 -4.80
CA ALA A 228 -1.16 -12.71 -5.77
C ALA A 228 -0.29 -11.45 -5.72
N ARG A 229 -0.07 -10.86 -6.90
CA ARG A 229 0.62 -9.58 -7.07
C ARG A 229 -0.13 -8.60 -7.98
N CYS A 230 -1.26 -9.02 -8.54
CA CYS A 230 -2.07 -8.17 -9.40
C CYS A 230 -3.56 -8.49 -9.24
N PHE A 231 -4.36 -7.47 -8.92
CA PHE A 231 -5.81 -7.53 -8.94
C PHE A 231 -6.35 -6.52 -9.96
N ALA A 232 -7.09 -7.00 -10.95
CA ALA A 232 -7.63 -6.22 -12.06
C ALA A 232 -9.15 -6.12 -12.00
N ARG A 233 -9.76 -5.09 -12.59
CA ARG A 233 -11.22 -4.84 -12.51
C ARG A 233 -11.79 -4.98 -11.10
N VAL A 234 -11.05 -4.55 -10.08
CA VAL A 234 -11.53 -4.60 -8.69
C VAL A 234 -12.64 -3.56 -8.53
N LYS A 235 -13.80 -3.99 -8.05
CA LYS A 235 -14.91 -3.09 -7.72
C LYS A 235 -14.77 -2.60 -6.29
N TYR A 236 -15.14 -1.35 -6.08
CA TYR A 236 -15.35 -0.84 -4.73
C TYR A 236 -16.57 -1.54 -4.12
N HIS A 237 -16.38 -2.27 -3.01
CA HIS A 237 -17.47 -2.82 -2.23
C HIS A 237 -17.76 -1.88 -1.03
N PRO A 238 -18.92 -1.19 -1.01
CA PRO A 238 -19.27 -0.31 0.10
C PRO A 238 -19.57 -1.07 1.41
N SER A 239 -19.83 -2.37 1.36
CA SER A 239 -20.11 -3.23 2.52
C SER A 239 -18.89 -3.52 3.40
N SER A 240 -17.67 -3.20 2.95
CA SER A 240 -16.46 -3.30 3.77
C SER A 240 -16.33 -2.17 4.82
N PHE A 241 -17.29 -1.24 4.85
CA PHE A 241 -17.37 -0.10 5.78
C PHE A 241 -18.65 -0.10 6.64
N SER A 242 -19.40 -1.21 6.66
CA SER A 242 -20.61 -1.39 7.48
C SER A 242 -20.29 -2.14 8.77
#